data_AF-A0A7S0MKY8-F1
#
_entry.id   AF-A0A7S0MKY8-F1
#
_cell.length_a   1.000
_cell.length_b   1.000
_cell.length_c   1.000
_cell.angle_alpha   90.00
_cell.angle_beta   90.00
_cell.angle_gamma   90.00
#
_symmetry.space_group_name_H-M   'P 1'
#
loop_
_entity.id
_entity.type
_entity.pdbx_description
1 polymer ?
#
loop_
_entity_poly.entity_id
_entity_poly.type
_entity_poly.pdbx_seq_one_letter_code
_entity_poly.pdbx_strand_id
1 'polypeptide(L)'
;MEEATRNTMRKIARLDSMKAEKSDSVGSFKAQNPLIRIKKLLYSSTAASPGFFCIAVWSLVFLILYLFSQSWIMRESRFCDHGSLIHVRKESILSAFAACIFAVSGFMNLSATLLQSAQKKRQCASFVFFIEVVACATNLSLFYKVFPDLKNIDGVPFDWLHIFQWSFTTPTMLIILSGLGTSMEEQLVMDWDLTRRAIFYDELLLVCGFLAMYHTGAFRAVFFILAGACYLKLCQLIGQIVNLCIANSGTASEVQTLVVLKWTTYCLWSLFGVFQLMEFLGLIDRFEHRVGRTALDVVVKIIYSVVMLSSNVYILDVVADVRMTQLREDANRKEGSAKRTQLVNRALQLACLEAEAKSRLSRRFVCNMSHELRTPLNSIIAFNSLLIESDMAAEHKEFVRTSLASAKDLLHIITQMLDYVRLDGAAE
;
A
#
# COMPACT_ATOMS: atom_id res chain seq x y z
N MET A 1 15.95 -27.94 -37.83
CA MET A 1 15.17 -27.77 -36.58
C MET A 1 15.84 -26.77 -35.63
N GLU A 2 17.13 -26.91 -35.31
CA GLU A 2 17.87 -25.95 -34.46
C GLU A 2 17.89 -24.49 -34.95
N GLU A 3 17.90 -24.27 -36.26
CA GLU A 3 17.94 -22.92 -36.84
C GLU A 3 16.59 -22.20 -36.69
N ALA A 4 15.49 -22.93 -36.76
CA ALA A 4 14.15 -22.41 -36.46
C ALA A 4 14.05 -22.03 -34.97
N THR A 5 14.56 -22.88 -34.07
CA THR A 5 14.56 -22.59 -32.62
C THR A 5 15.41 -21.36 -32.28
N ARG A 6 16.57 -21.20 -32.92
CA ARG A 6 17.42 -20.01 -32.75
C ARG A 6 16.75 -18.73 -33.25
N ASN A 7 16.03 -18.80 -34.37
CA ASN A 7 15.30 -17.63 -34.89
C ASN A 7 14.12 -17.24 -33.99
N THR A 8 13.40 -18.19 -33.41
CA THR A 8 12.31 -17.92 -32.46
C THR A 8 12.84 -17.29 -31.17
N MET A 9 13.95 -17.81 -30.62
CA MET A 9 14.62 -17.25 -29.44
C MET A 9 15.08 -15.79 -29.66
N ARG A 10 15.66 -15.49 -30.82
CA ARG A 10 16.06 -14.10 -31.18
C ARG A 10 14.86 -13.16 -31.30
N LYS A 11 13.72 -13.66 -31.77
CA LYS A 11 12.48 -12.87 -31.91
C LYS A 11 11.87 -12.57 -30.53
N ILE A 12 11.91 -13.51 -29.60
CA ILE A 12 11.47 -13.34 -28.21
C ILE A 12 12.37 -12.32 -27.48
N ALA A 13 13.70 -12.45 -27.59
CA ALA A 13 14.63 -11.50 -26.98
C ALA A 13 14.47 -10.04 -27.49
N ARG A 14 14.11 -9.87 -28.76
CA ARG A 14 13.77 -8.55 -29.33
C ARG A 14 12.45 -8.00 -28.78
N LEU A 15 11.45 -8.85 -28.57
CA LEU A 15 10.16 -8.43 -28.00
C LEU A 15 10.29 -8.04 -26.51
N ASP A 16 11.14 -8.74 -25.76
CA ASP A 16 11.38 -8.43 -24.34
C ASP A 16 12.20 -7.14 -24.17
N SER A 17 13.19 -6.89 -25.02
CA SER A 17 13.92 -5.61 -25.02
C SER A 17 13.03 -4.43 -25.40
N MET A 18 12.16 -4.57 -26.41
CA MET A 18 11.19 -3.53 -26.76
C MET A 18 10.14 -3.28 -25.65
N LYS A 19 9.76 -4.30 -24.88
CA LYS A 19 8.88 -4.14 -23.70
C LYS A 19 9.60 -3.45 -22.54
N ALA A 20 10.87 -3.77 -22.30
CA ALA A 20 11.69 -3.11 -21.29
C ALA A 20 11.88 -1.61 -21.61
N GLU A 21 12.19 -1.28 -22.86
CA GLU A 21 12.38 0.11 -23.31
C GLU A 21 11.07 0.93 -23.27
N LYS A 22 9.92 0.30 -23.52
CA LYS A 22 8.59 0.92 -23.31
C LYS A 22 8.25 1.09 -21.83
N SER A 23 8.67 0.17 -20.97
CA SER A 23 8.48 0.26 -19.50
C SER A 23 9.31 1.41 -18.91
N ASP A 24 10.56 1.55 -19.35
CA ASP A 24 11.48 2.59 -18.86
C ASP A 24 11.12 3.99 -19.37
N SER A 25 10.63 4.10 -20.61
CA SER A 25 10.14 5.39 -21.15
C SER A 25 8.81 5.84 -20.51
N VAL A 26 7.91 4.91 -20.17
CA VAL A 26 6.66 5.23 -19.43
C VAL A 26 6.95 5.54 -17.95
N GLY A 27 7.94 4.88 -17.34
CA GLY A 27 8.40 5.17 -15.98
C GLY A 27 9.10 6.53 -15.85
N SER A 28 9.93 6.89 -16.83
CA SER A 28 10.62 8.18 -16.91
C SER A 28 9.67 9.36 -17.14
N PHE A 29 8.67 9.20 -18.02
CA PHE A 29 7.65 10.24 -18.28
C PHE A 29 6.70 10.44 -17.09
N LYS A 30 6.40 9.38 -16.33
CA LYS A 30 5.59 9.46 -15.09
C LYS A 30 6.32 10.13 -13.92
N ALA A 31 7.65 10.06 -13.87
CA ALA A 31 8.45 10.64 -12.79
C ALA A 31 8.66 12.16 -12.93
N GLN A 32 8.51 12.73 -14.13
CA GLN A 32 8.81 14.15 -14.41
C GLN A 32 7.62 15.09 -14.30
N ASN A 33 6.39 14.61 -14.09
CA ASN A 33 5.23 15.50 -14.04
C ASN A 33 5.20 16.27 -12.70
N PRO A 34 5.45 17.60 -12.68
CA PRO A 34 5.54 18.38 -11.44
C PRO A 34 4.23 18.38 -10.67
N LEU A 35 3.08 18.23 -11.34
CA LEU A 35 1.76 18.07 -10.71
C LEU A 35 1.64 16.80 -9.88
N ILE A 36 2.26 15.69 -10.31
CA ILE A 36 2.26 14.42 -9.56
C ILE A 36 3.18 14.55 -8.35
N ARG A 37 4.33 15.23 -8.50
CA ARG A 37 5.27 15.48 -7.40
C ARG A 37 4.70 16.44 -6.35
N ILE A 38 4.00 17.50 -6.79
CA ILE A 38 3.27 18.45 -5.94
C ILE A 38 2.10 17.75 -5.23
N LYS A 39 1.34 16.88 -5.92
CA LYS A 39 0.32 16.03 -5.26
C LYS A 39 0.94 15.09 -4.24
N LYS A 40 2.07 14.44 -4.55
CA LYS A 40 2.79 13.58 -3.59
C LYS A 40 3.25 14.35 -2.35
N LEU A 41 3.78 15.55 -2.55
CA LEU A 41 4.23 16.46 -1.47
C LEU A 41 3.06 16.99 -0.62
N LEU A 42 1.94 17.38 -1.23
CA LEU A 42 0.72 17.78 -0.53
C LEU A 42 0.12 16.61 0.28
N TYR A 43 0.16 15.38 -0.25
CA TYR A 43 -0.32 14.20 0.45
C TYR A 43 0.67 13.63 1.49
N SER A 44 1.97 13.94 1.40
CA SER A 44 2.97 13.48 2.36
C SER A 44 3.23 14.47 3.50
N SER A 45 2.87 15.75 3.35
CA SER A 45 3.37 16.83 4.23
C SER A 45 2.32 17.52 5.11
N THR A 46 1.02 17.23 5.00
CA THR A 46 0.00 17.88 5.86
C THR A 46 -0.98 16.89 6.50
N ALA A 47 -0.56 16.38 7.66
CA ALA A 47 -1.23 16.23 8.96
C ALA A 47 -2.77 16.07 9.15
N ALA A 48 -3.65 16.17 8.14
CA ALA A 48 -5.09 15.96 8.32
C ALA A 48 -5.58 14.85 7.40
N SER A 49 -6.07 13.75 7.99
CA SER A 49 -6.79 12.74 7.22
C SER A 49 -8.05 13.37 6.59
N PRO A 50 -8.49 12.92 5.40
CA PRO A 50 -9.58 13.55 4.66
C PRO A 50 -10.89 13.62 5.45
N GLY A 51 -11.14 12.68 6.37
CA GLY A 51 -12.26 12.76 7.30
C GLY A 51 -12.22 13.98 8.22
N PHE A 52 -11.06 14.38 8.75
CA PHE A 52 -10.96 15.61 9.57
C PHE A 52 -11.24 16.87 8.75
N PHE A 53 -10.84 16.89 7.48
CA PHE A 53 -11.21 17.97 6.57
C PHE A 53 -12.73 18.03 6.36
N CYS A 54 -13.39 16.88 6.14
CA CYS A 54 -14.84 16.81 6.06
C CYS A 54 -15.53 17.27 7.34
N ILE A 55 -15.00 16.92 8.53
CA ILE A 55 -15.50 17.42 9.82
C ILE A 55 -15.43 18.95 9.85
N ALA A 56 -14.30 19.55 9.47
CA ALA A 56 -14.13 21.00 9.49
C ALA A 56 -15.12 21.71 8.54
N VAL A 57 -15.27 21.21 7.31
CA VAL A 57 -16.21 21.74 6.33
C VAL A 57 -17.65 21.62 6.83
N TRP A 58 -18.04 20.45 7.31
CA TRP A 58 -19.39 20.24 7.86
C TRP A 58 -19.65 21.12 9.07
N SER A 59 -18.69 21.24 9.99
CA SER A 59 -18.81 22.10 11.18
C SER A 59 -18.99 23.57 10.82
N LEU A 60 -18.32 24.03 9.75
CA LEU A 60 -18.52 25.37 9.22
C LEU A 60 -19.94 25.56 8.68
N VAL A 61 -20.42 24.64 7.85
CA VAL A 61 -21.79 24.68 7.30
C VAL A 61 -22.82 24.64 8.43
N PHE A 62 -22.61 23.77 9.41
CA PHE A 62 -23.48 23.60 10.57
C PHE A 62 -23.52 24.86 11.44
N LEU A 63 -22.37 25.50 11.67
CA LEU A 63 -22.27 26.77 12.38
C LEU A 63 -23.00 27.89 11.62
N ILE A 64 -22.85 27.96 10.30
CA ILE A 64 -23.57 28.94 9.47
C ILE A 64 -25.08 28.73 9.63
N LEU A 65 -25.57 27.50 9.51
CA LEU A 65 -26.98 27.18 9.72
C LEU A 65 -27.46 27.59 11.12
N TYR A 66 -26.64 27.35 12.15
CA TYR A 66 -26.96 27.75 13.52
C TYR A 66 -27.07 29.28 13.66
N LEU A 67 -26.12 30.04 13.12
CA LEU A 67 -26.17 31.50 13.19
C LEU A 67 -27.39 32.08 12.46
N PHE A 68 -27.76 31.50 11.31
CA PHE A 68 -28.99 31.87 10.60
C PHE A 68 -30.25 31.50 11.42
N SER A 69 -30.29 30.33 12.04
CA SER A 69 -31.44 29.90 12.83
C SER A 69 -31.66 30.78 14.05
N GLN A 70 -30.59 31.18 14.76
CA GLN A 70 -30.69 32.11 15.89
C GLN A 70 -31.18 33.50 15.44
N SER A 71 -30.68 33.98 14.30
CA SER A 71 -31.13 35.25 13.72
C SER A 71 -32.62 35.22 13.35
N TRP A 72 -33.12 34.09 12.86
CA TRP A 72 -34.53 33.86 12.54
C TRP A 72 -35.40 33.76 13.80
N ILE A 73 -34.99 32.96 14.80
CA ILE A 73 -35.68 32.82 16.09
C ILE A 73 -35.84 34.19 16.78
N MET A 74 -34.82 35.04 16.73
CA MET A 74 -34.87 36.40 17.29
C MET A 74 -35.90 37.29 16.59
N ARG A 75 -36.19 37.07 15.31
CA ARG A 75 -37.24 37.81 14.56
C ARG A 75 -38.65 37.26 14.80
N GLU A 76 -38.80 35.95 14.96
CA GLU A 76 -40.10 35.26 14.99
C GLU A 76 -40.62 34.94 16.41
N SER A 77 -39.92 35.39 17.47
CA SER A 77 -40.15 35.10 18.90
C SER A 77 -41.52 35.49 19.49
N ARG A 78 -42.54 35.80 18.67
CA ARG A 78 -43.93 36.00 19.11
C ARG A 78 -44.81 34.74 19.08
N PHE A 79 -44.33 33.58 18.60
CA PHE A 79 -45.22 32.41 18.39
C PHE A 79 -44.57 31.03 18.69
N CYS A 80 -43.96 30.82 19.85
CA CYS A 80 -43.58 29.48 20.30
C CYS A 80 -44.57 28.94 21.35
N ASP A 81 -45.67 28.37 20.86
CA ASP A 81 -46.67 27.67 21.68
C ASP A 81 -46.06 26.45 22.39
N HIS A 82 -46.23 26.41 23.71
CA HIS A 82 -45.80 25.31 24.58
C HIS A 82 -46.77 24.12 24.48
N GLY A 83 -46.86 23.50 23.31
CA GLY A 83 -47.75 22.37 23.04
C GLY A 83 -47.17 21.00 23.46
N SER A 84 -47.66 20.47 24.58
CA SER A 84 -47.50 19.09 25.10
C SER A 84 -46.09 18.61 25.52
N LEU A 85 -45.72 18.87 26.78
CA LEU A 85 -44.43 18.46 27.39
C LEU A 85 -44.11 16.96 27.31
N ILE A 86 -45.10 16.06 27.22
CA ILE A 86 -44.89 14.61 27.35
C ILE A 86 -44.33 13.99 26.06
N HIS A 87 -44.86 14.36 24.89
CA HIS A 87 -44.35 13.87 23.60
C HIS A 87 -42.96 14.43 23.30
N VAL A 88 -42.73 15.70 23.63
CA VAL A 88 -41.41 16.35 23.55
C VAL A 88 -40.37 15.59 24.37
N ARG A 89 -40.72 15.13 25.59
CA ARG A 89 -39.78 14.43 26.47
C ARG A 89 -39.34 13.05 25.96
N LYS A 90 -40.23 12.29 25.32
CA LYS A 90 -39.89 10.96 24.76
C LYS A 90 -39.01 11.07 23.52
N GLU A 91 -39.30 12.00 22.61
CA GLU A 91 -38.50 12.23 21.39
C GLU A 91 -37.08 12.71 21.72
N SER A 92 -36.94 13.57 22.75
CA SER A 92 -35.65 14.00 23.26
C SER A 92 -34.81 12.82 23.79
N ILE A 93 -35.39 11.91 24.58
CA ILE A 93 -34.63 10.79 25.18
C ILE A 93 -34.04 9.86 24.09
N LEU A 94 -34.80 9.58 23.04
CA LEU A 94 -34.32 8.72 21.94
C LEU A 94 -33.10 9.34 21.24
N SER A 95 -33.17 10.63 20.94
CA SER A 95 -32.08 11.37 20.29
C SER A 95 -30.83 11.41 21.17
N ALA A 96 -30.99 11.60 22.49
CA ALA A 96 -29.87 11.53 23.42
C ALA A 96 -29.20 10.15 23.45
N PHE A 97 -29.99 9.07 23.44
CA PHE A 97 -29.46 7.71 23.43
C PHE A 97 -28.70 7.41 22.13
N ALA A 98 -29.25 7.82 20.98
CA ALA A 98 -28.58 7.70 19.69
C ALA A 98 -27.25 8.49 19.67
N ALA A 99 -27.24 9.73 20.18
CA ALA A 99 -26.02 10.53 20.29
C ALA A 99 -24.94 9.84 21.14
N CYS A 100 -25.31 9.24 22.28
CA CYS A 100 -24.37 8.47 23.10
C CYS A 100 -23.78 7.28 22.35
N ILE A 101 -24.59 6.52 21.60
CA ILE A 101 -24.11 5.38 20.81
C ILE A 101 -23.12 5.85 19.74
N PHE A 102 -23.45 6.90 19.00
CA PHE A 102 -22.56 7.47 17.99
C PHE A 102 -21.28 8.05 18.58
N ALA A 103 -21.33 8.65 19.78
CA ALA A 103 -20.13 9.11 20.48
C ALA A 103 -19.18 7.95 20.83
N VAL A 104 -19.73 6.83 21.33
CA VAL A 104 -18.94 5.63 21.65
C VAL A 104 -18.33 5.01 20.38
N SER A 105 -19.13 4.81 19.32
CA SER A 105 -18.63 4.31 18.02
C SER A 105 -17.59 5.25 17.41
N GLY A 106 -17.81 6.55 17.50
CA GLY A 106 -16.89 7.59 17.06
C GLY A 106 -15.54 7.48 17.80
N PHE A 107 -15.53 7.28 19.11
CA PHE A 107 -14.30 7.11 19.87
C PHE A 107 -13.48 5.88 19.43
N MET A 108 -14.15 4.77 19.13
CA MET A 108 -13.50 3.57 18.59
C MET A 108 -12.84 3.86 17.23
N ASN A 109 -13.54 4.55 16.32
CA ASN A 109 -13.01 4.91 15.00
C ASN A 109 -11.94 6.01 15.03
N LEU A 110 -12.00 6.91 16.01
CA LEU A 110 -10.93 7.88 16.26
C LEU A 110 -9.64 7.16 16.69
N SER A 111 -9.76 6.21 17.61
CA SER A 111 -8.64 5.38 18.06
C SER A 111 -8.03 4.62 16.89
N ALA A 112 -8.86 4.03 16.02
CA ALA A 112 -8.41 3.40 14.79
C ALA A 112 -7.74 4.38 13.82
N THR A 113 -8.22 5.62 13.71
CA THR A 113 -7.60 6.65 12.86
C THR A 113 -6.20 7.04 13.37
N LEU A 114 -6.01 7.12 14.69
CA LEU A 114 -4.75 7.56 15.29
C LEU A 114 -3.68 6.46 15.31
N LEU A 115 -4.09 5.21 15.56
CA LEU A 115 -3.17 4.08 15.78
C LEU A 115 -2.78 3.36 14.48
N GLN A 116 -3.51 3.56 13.38
CA GLN A 116 -3.28 2.79 12.16
C GLN A 116 -2.10 3.31 11.33
N SER A 117 -1.12 2.43 11.09
CA SER A 117 0.10 2.76 10.34
C SER A 117 -0.14 2.89 8.83
N ALA A 118 -1.06 2.09 8.27
CA ALA A 118 -1.35 2.08 6.84
C ALA A 118 -2.23 3.27 6.43
N GLN A 119 -1.74 4.08 5.50
CA GLN A 119 -2.41 5.32 5.05
C GLN A 119 -3.84 5.09 4.54
N LYS A 120 -4.09 4.07 3.72
CA LYS A 120 -5.43 3.75 3.21
C LYS A 120 -6.42 3.41 4.33
N LYS A 121 -5.97 2.59 5.27
CA LYS A 121 -6.77 2.13 6.41
C LYS A 121 -7.12 3.31 7.32
N ARG A 122 -6.15 4.20 7.58
CA ARG A 122 -6.34 5.45 8.31
C ARG A 122 -7.33 6.41 7.63
N GLN A 123 -7.31 6.51 6.30
CA GLN A 123 -8.25 7.35 5.55
C GLN A 123 -9.69 6.84 5.67
N CYS A 124 -9.91 5.52 5.52
CA CYS A 124 -11.21 4.92 5.75
C CYS A 124 -11.70 5.19 7.19
N ALA A 125 -10.80 5.10 8.17
CA ALA A 125 -11.11 5.34 9.59
C ALA A 125 -11.58 6.76 9.84
N SER A 126 -10.90 7.70 9.19
CA SER A 126 -11.28 9.10 9.29
C SER A 126 -12.66 9.39 8.70
N PHE A 127 -13.05 8.72 7.61
CA PHE A 127 -14.37 8.91 7.01
C PHE A 127 -15.48 8.28 7.85
N VAL A 128 -15.25 7.09 8.41
CA VAL A 128 -16.22 6.48 9.36
C VAL A 128 -16.35 7.35 10.59
N PHE A 129 -15.23 7.84 11.15
CA PHE A 129 -15.25 8.79 12.26
C PHE A 129 -16.03 10.06 11.94
N PHE A 130 -15.86 10.63 10.74
CA PHE A 130 -16.67 11.76 10.28
C PHE A 130 -18.17 11.46 10.28
N ILE A 131 -18.57 10.30 9.74
CA ILE A 131 -19.98 9.88 9.72
C ILE A 131 -20.57 9.84 11.14
N GLU A 132 -19.83 9.28 12.09
CA GLU A 132 -20.24 9.17 13.49
C GLU A 132 -20.34 10.54 14.18
N VAL A 133 -19.39 11.44 13.93
CA VAL A 133 -19.42 12.82 14.47
C VAL A 133 -20.65 13.58 13.97
N VAL A 134 -20.94 13.50 12.67
CA VAL A 134 -22.09 14.18 12.05
C VAL A 134 -23.41 13.62 12.60
N ALA A 135 -23.51 12.30 12.77
CA ALA A 135 -24.70 11.65 13.33
C ALA A 135 -24.89 12.00 14.82
N CYS A 136 -23.81 12.00 15.60
CA CYS A 136 -23.83 12.40 17.00
C CYS A 136 -24.28 13.86 17.17
N ALA A 137 -23.68 14.78 16.43
CA ALA A 137 -23.99 16.21 16.50
C ALA A 137 -25.43 16.52 16.07
N THR A 138 -25.94 15.81 15.04
CA THR A 138 -27.33 15.91 14.61
C THR A 138 -28.30 15.48 15.71
N ASN A 139 -28.07 14.32 16.32
CA ASN A 139 -28.92 13.80 17.39
C ASN A 139 -28.85 14.65 18.67
N LEU A 140 -27.68 15.20 18.98
CA LEU A 140 -27.52 16.16 20.07
C LEU A 140 -28.31 17.45 19.81
N SER A 141 -28.35 17.89 18.56
CA SER A 141 -29.07 19.10 18.15
C SER A 141 -30.59 18.91 18.19
N LEU A 142 -31.09 17.71 17.86
CA LEU A 142 -32.48 17.33 18.06
C LEU A 142 -32.83 17.28 19.55
N PHE A 143 -31.95 16.73 20.39
CA PHE A 143 -32.15 16.66 21.83
C PHE A 143 -32.30 18.05 22.47
N TYR A 144 -31.38 18.97 22.18
CA TYR A 144 -31.40 20.33 22.71
C TYR A 144 -32.32 21.29 21.96
N LYS A 145 -32.99 20.83 20.89
CA LYS A 145 -33.80 21.67 19.99
C LYS A 145 -33.06 22.93 19.52
N VAL A 146 -31.82 22.72 19.07
CA VAL A 146 -30.90 23.79 18.62
C VAL A 146 -31.48 24.54 17.40
N PHE A 147 -32.21 23.82 16.56
CA PHE A 147 -32.84 24.35 15.35
C PHE A 147 -34.36 24.33 15.46
N PRO A 148 -35.05 25.28 14.80
CA PRO A 148 -36.50 25.27 14.72
C PRO A 148 -37.00 24.13 13.84
N ASP A 149 -38.17 23.58 14.19
CA ASP A 149 -38.85 22.59 13.37
C ASP A 149 -39.37 23.24 12.08
N LEU A 150 -38.96 22.72 10.93
CA LEU A 150 -39.59 23.08 9.66
C LEU A 150 -40.96 22.43 9.56
N LYS A 151 -41.93 23.20 9.07
CA LYS A 151 -43.31 22.76 8.87
C LYS A 151 -43.57 22.50 7.38
N ASN A 152 -44.37 21.49 7.11
CA ASN A 152 -44.90 21.23 5.78
C ASN A 152 -45.98 22.28 5.40
N ILE A 153 -46.54 22.18 4.19
CA ILE A 153 -47.56 23.13 3.70
C ILE A 153 -48.81 23.19 4.60
N ASP A 154 -49.14 22.10 5.29
CA ASP A 154 -50.27 22.01 6.22
C ASP A 154 -49.91 22.45 7.65
N GLY A 155 -48.72 23.02 7.86
CA GLY A 155 -48.26 23.53 9.15
C GLY A 155 -47.74 22.45 10.12
N VAL A 156 -47.56 21.22 9.67
CA VAL A 156 -47.12 20.10 10.52
C VAL A 156 -45.60 19.95 10.48
N PRO A 157 -44.92 19.85 11.64
CA PRO A 157 -43.47 19.73 11.68
C PRO A 157 -42.96 18.41 11.08
N PHE A 158 -41.84 18.49 10.38
CA PHE A 158 -41.11 17.33 9.86
C PHE A 158 -39.61 17.46 10.14
N ASP A 159 -38.93 16.32 10.12
CA ASP A 159 -37.55 16.21 10.58
C ASP A 159 -36.58 16.32 9.40
N TRP A 160 -36.20 17.56 9.12
CA TRP A 160 -35.27 17.91 8.04
C TRP A 160 -33.81 17.68 8.42
N LEU A 161 -33.47 17.63 9.71
CA LEU A 161 -32.09 17.59 10.16
C LEU A 161 -31.43 16.23 9.86
N HIS A 162 -32.20 15.12 9.93
CA HIS A 162 -31.71 13.82 9.45
C HIS A 162 -31.46 13.80 7.93
N ILE A 163 -32.27 14.48 7.12
CA ILE A 163 -32.02 14.58 5.67
C ILE A 163 -30.73 15.35 5.43
N PHE A 164 -30.54 16.46 6.16
CA PHE A 164 -29.29 17.21 6.11
C PHE A 164 -28.09 16.35 6.53
N GLN A 165 -28.20 15.58 7.60
CA GLN A 165 -27.18 14.61 8.02
C GLN A 165 -26.88 13.58 6.91
N TRP A 166 -27.90 13.05 6.25
CA TRP A 166 -27.74 12.07 5.18
C TRP A 166 -27.00 12.63 3.96
N SER A 167 -27.24 13.89 3.58
CA SER A 167 -26.54 14.56 2.46
C SER A 167 -25.00 14.62 2.60
N PHE A 168 -24.46 14.35 3.78
CA PHE A 168 -23.03 14.20 4.01
C PHE A 168 -22.62 12.75 4.30
N THR A 169 -23.44 12.03 5.06
CA THR A 169 -23.08 10.69 5.53
C THR A 169 -23.25 9.62 4.45
N THR A 170 -24.31 9.65 3.63
CA THR A 170 -24.55 8.64 2.60
C THR A 170 -23.58 8.76 1.42
N PRO A 171 -23.21 9.96 0.89
CA PRO A 171 -22.13 10.07 -0.09
C PRO A 171 -20.79 9.57 0.44
N THR A 172 -20.49 9.84 1.71
CA THR A 172 -19.24 9.39 2.32
C THR A 172 -19.18 7.86 2.40
N MET A 173 -20.28 7.19 2.74
CA MET A 173 -20.36 5.72 2.69
C MET A 173 -20.11 5.19 1.27
N LEU A 174 -20.68 5.84 0.24
CA LEU A 174 -20.45 5.46 -1.16
C LEU A 174 -18.99 5.66 -1.59
N ILE A 175 -18.35 6.74 -1.14
CA ILE A 175 -16.92 7.00 -1.40
C ILE A 175 -16.07 5.90 -0.78
N ILE A 176 -16.29 5.56 0.49
CA ILE A 176 -15.58 4.47 1.17
C ILE A 176 -15.78 3.16 0.39
N LEU A 177 -17.02 2.82 0.05
CA LEU A 177 -17.35 1.58 -0.66
C LEU A 177 -16.58 1.46 -1.99
N SER A 178 -16.52 2.54 -2.76
CA SER A 178 -15.77 2.56 -4.03
C SER A 178 -14.25 2.48 -3.87
N GLY A 179 -13.72 2.81 -2.69
CA GLY A 179 -12.29 2.83 -2.41
C GLY A 179 -11.71 1.53 -1.83
N LEU A 180 -12.56 0.59 -1.40
CA LEU A 180 -12.13 -0.63 -0.69
C LEU A 180 -11.43 -1.67 -1.58
N GLY A 181 -11.56 -1.59 -2.91
CA GLY A 181 -11.07 -2.63 -3.85
C GLY A 181 -9.90 -2.26 -4.76
N THR A 182 -9.28 -1.08 -4.63
CA THR A 182 -8.23 -0.63 -5.59
C THR A 182 -6.95 -0.11 -4.95
N SER A 183 -5.83 -0.26 -5.66
CA SER A 183 -4.58 0.47 -5.35
C SER A 183 -4.78 1.99 -5.54
N MET A 184 -4.13 2.83 -4.73
CA MET A 184 -4.37 4.29 -4.74
C MET A 184 -3.91 4.94 -6.07
N GLU A 185 -2.98 4.31 -6.80
CA GLU A 185 -2.57 4.73 -8.14
C GLU A 185 -3.59 4.35 -9.22
N GLU A 186 -4.29 3.21 -9.09
CA GLU A 186 -5.39 2.82 -9.98
C GLU A 186 -6.68 3.59 -9.68
N GLN A 187 -6.90 3.99 -8.43
CA GLN A 187 -8.04 4.83 -8.03
C GLN A 187 -8.00 6.21 -8.71
N LEU A 188 -6.84 6.66 -9.19
CA LEU A 188 -6.69 7.88 -10.01
C LEU A 188 -7.09 7.68 -11.48
N VAL A 189 -7.20 6.42 -11.93
CA VAL A 189 -7.49 5.99 -13.31
C VAL A 189 -8.87 5.32 -13.42
N MET A 190 -9.44 4.83 -12.32
CA MET A 190 -10.75 4.19 -12.27
C MET A 190 -11.87 5.19 -12.57
N ASP A 191 -12.95 4.71 -13.21
CA ASP A 191 -14.17 5.46 -13.56
C ASP A 191 -14.87 6.03 -12.31
N TRP A 192 -14.37 7.15 -11.78
CA TRP A 192 -15.05 7.99 -10.79
C TRP A 192 -16.46 8.38 -11.23
N ASP A 193 -16.76 8.25 -12.52
CA ASP A 193 -18.06 8.49 -13.10
C ASP A 193 -19.14 7.55 -12.56
N LEU A 194 -18.79 6.32 -12.14
CA LEU A 194 -19.77 5.43 -11.50
C LEU A 194 -20.13 5.91 -10.09
N THR A 195 -19.13 6.20 -9.26
CA THR A 195 -19.32 6.73 -7.89
C THR A 195 -20.00 8.10 -7.91
N ARG A 196 -19.61 9.00 -8.82
CA ARG A 196 -20.26 10.32 -8.98
C ARG A 196 -21.73 10.19 -9.37
N ARG A 197 -22.05 9.28 -10.29
CA ARG A 197 -23.46 8.99 -10.64
C ARG A 197 -24.22 8.43 -9.44
N ALA A 198 -23.62 7.54 -8.66
CA ALA A 198 -24.26 7.02 -7.45
C ALA A 198 -24.56 8.14 -6.45
N ILE A 199 -23.57 8.99 -6.15
CA ILE A 199 -23.75 10.15 -5.26
C ILE A 199 -24.82 11.10 -5.80
N PHE A 200 -24.85 11.36 -7.12
CA PHE A 200 -25.88 12.20 -7.72
C PHE A 200 -27.30 11.65 -7.50
N TYR A 201 -27.51 10.35 -7.72
CA TYR A 201 -28.82 9.72 -7.48
C TYR A 201 -29.16 9.61 -6.00
N ASP A 202 -28.17 9.50 -5.12
CA ASP A 202 -28.34 9.54 -3.66
C ASP A 202 -28.80 10.92 -3.17
N GLU A 203 -28.15 12.00 -3.62
CA GLU A 203 -28.58 13.37 -3.30
C GLU A 203 -29.95 13.69 -3.90
N LEU A 204 -30.19 13.27 -5.15
CA LEU A 204 -31.50 13.46 -5.77
C LEU A 204 -32.61 12.70 -5.02
N LEU A 205 -32.33 11.49 -4.53
CA LEU A 205 -33.21 10.74 -3.66
C LEU A 205 -33.56 11.53 -2.38
N LEU A 206 -32.54 12.10 -1.71
CA LEU A 206 -32.74 12.88 -0.49
C LEU A 206 -33.55 14.17 -0.74
N VAL A 207 -33.28 14.87 -1.85
CA VAL A 207 -34.04 16.06 -2.26
C VAL A 207 -35.51 15.69 -2.54
N CYS A 208 -35.76 14.58 -3.24
CA CYS A 208 -37.12 14.11 -3.47
C CYS A 208 -37.81 13.71 -2.16
N GLY A 209 -37.10 13.07 -1.24
CA GLY A 209 -37.60 12.75 0.10
C GLY A 209 -37.99 14.00 0.89
N PHE A 210 -37.16 15.04 0.87
CA PHE A 210 -37.45 16.33 1.49
C PHE A 210 -38.71 16.97 0.90
N LEU A 211 -38.82 17.02 -0.43
CA LEU A 211 -39.99 17.58 -1.11
C LEU A 211 -41.27 16.76 -0.83
N ALA A 212 -41.14 15.43 -0.69
CA ALA A 212 -42.25 14.57 -0.30
C ALA A 212 -42.71 14.84 1.15
N MET A 213 -41.81 15.23 2.06
CA MET A 213 -42.19 15.62 3.42
C MET A 213 -42.80 17.03 3.48
N TYR A 214 -42.34 17.93 2.60
CA TYR A 214 -42.82 19.31 2.54
C TYR A 214 -44.23 19.43 1.93
N HIS A 215 -44.52 18.66 0.88
CA HIS A 215 -45.82 18.65 0.20
C HIS A 215 -46.80 17.62 0.79
N THR A 216 -48.09 17.79 0.49
CA THR A 216 -49.15 16.84 0.83
C THR A 216 -49.99 16.44 -0.40
N GLY A 217 -50.89 15.48 -0.23
CA GLY A 217 -51.75 14.98 -1.32
C GLY A 217 -50.98 14.38 -2.50
N ALA A 218 -51.37 14.74 -3.72
CA ALA A 218 -50.81 14.19 -4.95
C ALA A 218 -49.32 14.51 -5.13
N PHE A 219 -48.87 15.72 -4.77
CA PHE A 219 -47.47 16.12 -4.89
C PHE A 219 -46.55 15.28 -3.99
N ARG A 220 -46.99 14.94 -2.78
CA ARG A 220 -46.27 14.00 -1.89
C ARG A 220 -46.06 12.66 -2.56
N ALA A 221 -47.09 12.11 -3.20
CA ALA A 221 -47.01 10.83 -3.89
C ALA A 221 -46.04 10.89 -5.09
N VAL A 222 -46.07 11.97 -5.87
CA VAL A 222 -45.15 12.18 -7.02
C VAL A 222 -43.69 12.16 -6.56
N PHE A 223 -43.34 12.96 -5.55
CA PHE A 223 -41.97 13.00 -5.04
C PHE A 223 -41.55 11.69 -4.37
N PHE A 224 -42.48 10.98 -3.72
CA PHE A 224 -42.21 9.66 -3.16
C PHE A 224 -41.89 8.62 -4.25
N ILE A 225 -42.63 8.62 -5.37
CA ILE A 225 -42.36 7.73 -6.51
C ILE A 225 -41.01 8.08 -7.15
N LEU A 226 -40.71 9.37 -7.31
CA LEU A 226 -39.43 9.84 -7.85
C LEU A 226 -38.25 9.44 -6.96
N ALA A 227 -38.40 9.56 -5.63
CA ALA A 227 -37.45 9.05 -4.66
C ALA A 227 -37.24 7.54 -4.83
N GLY A 228 -38.31 6.75 -4.93
CA GLY A 228 -38.23 5.31 -5.18
C GLY A 228 -37.48 4.96 -6.47
N ALA A 229 -37.71 5.69 -7.56
CA ALA A 229 -37.00 5.51 -8.82
C ALA A 229 -35.49 5.83 -8.69
N CYS A 230 -35.14 6.90 -7.97
CA CYS A 230 -33.74 7.24 -7.68
C CYS A 230 -33.07 6.16 -6.82
N TYR A 231 -33.77 5.62 -5.83
CA TYR A 231 -33.26 4.53 -4.98
C TYR A 231 -32.98 3.25 -5.78
N LEU A 232 -33.89 2.84 -6.67
CA LEU A 232 -33.67 1.69 -7.54
C LEU A 232 -32.44 1.90 -8.43
N LYS A 233 -32.27 3.11 -8.96
CA LYS A 233 -31.09 3.43 -9.77
C LYS A 233 -29.80 3.42 -8.95
N LEU A 234 -29.84 3.95 -7.73
CA LEU A 234 -28.74 3.92 -6.78
C LEU A 234 -28.32 2.48 -6.45
N CYS A 235 -29.28 1.59 -6.17
CA CYS A 235 -29.00 0.18 -5.89
C CYS A 235 -28.29 -0.53 -7.06
N GLN A 236 -28.68 -0.24 -8.30
CA GLN A 236 -28.00 -0.75 -9.49
C GLN A 236 -26.54 -0.27 -9.55
N LEU A 237 -26.30 1.03 -9.31
CA LEU A 237 -24.96 1.62 -9.34
C LEU A 237 -24.08 1.07 -8.22
N ILE A 238 -24.60 0.93 -7.00
CA ILE A 238 -23.91 0.27 -5.88
C ILE A 238 -23.51 -1.16 -6.28
N GLY A 239 -24.40 -1.90 -6.93
CA GLY A 239 -24.11 -3.25 -7.41
C GLY A 239 -22.95 -3.29 -8.41
N GLN A 240 -22.91 -2.32 -9.34
CA GLN A 240 -21.81 -2.18 -10.30
C GLN A 240 -20.49 -1.78 -9.62
N ILE A 241 -20.52 -0.85 -8.66
CA ILE A 241 -19.35 -0.42 -7.88
C ILE A 241 -18.76 -1.63 -7.15
N VAL A 242 -19.59 -2.37 -6.41
CA VAL A 242 -19.13 -3.52 -5.63
C VAL A 242 -18.57 -4.62 -6.53
N ASN A 243 -19.22 -4.93 -7.65
CA ASN A 243 -18.72 -5.95 -8.57
C ASN A 243 -17.36 -5.56 -9.17
N LEU A 244 -17.15 -4.29 -9.48
CA LEU A 244 -15.86 -3.77 -9.93
C LEU A 244 -14.79 -3.88 -8.83
N CYS A 245 -15.12 -3.51 -7.60
CA CYS A 245 -14.22 -3.63 -6.45
C CYS A 245 -13.87 -5.09 -6.15
N ILE A 246 -14.81 -6.03 -6.30
CA ILE A 246 -14.56 -7.47 -6.14
C ILE A 246 -13.59 -7.95 -7.24
N ALA A 247 -13.79 -7.54 -8.49
CA ALA A 247 -12.90 -7.91 -9.59
C ALA A 247 -11.45 -7.42 -9.39
N ASN A 248 -11.27 -6.29 -8.70
CA ASN A 248 -9.97 -5.69 -8.43
C ASN A 248 -9.37 -6.10 -7.07
N SER A 249 -10.14 -6.77 -6.21
CA SER A 249 -9.69 -7.16 -4.88
C SER A 249 -8.64 -8.26 -4.93
N GLY A 250 -7.62 -8.15 -4.08
CA GLY A 250 -6.49 -9.09 -4.04
C GLY A 250 -6.66 -10.21 -3.03
N THR A 251 -7.60 -10.07 -2.08
CA THR A 251 -7.75 -11.00 -0.96
C THR A 251 -9.20 -11.44 -0.75
N ALA A 252 -9.39 -12.69 -0.31
CA ALA A 252 -10.72 -13.24 -0.01
C ALA A 252 -11.44 -12.47 1.12
N SER A 253 -10.70 -11.90 2.06
CA SER A 253 -11.26 -11.10 3.16
C SER A 253 -11.86 -9.77 2.66
N GLU A 254 -11.22 -9.09 1.70
CA GLU A 254 -11.76 -7.88 1.08
C GLU A 254 -13.06 -8.16 0.33
N VAL A 255 -13.12 -9.28 -0.43
CA VAL A 255 -14.34 -9.73 -1.10
C VAL A 255 -15.47 -9.96 -0.10
N GLN A 256 -15.20 -10.64 1.01
CA GLN A 256 -16.20 -10.90 2.05
C GLN A 256 -16.74 -9.59 2.63
N THR A 257 -15.87 -8.62 2.98
CA THR A 257 -16.29 -7.31 3.47
C THR A 257 -17.17 -6.58 2.45
N LEU A 258 -16.79 -6.56 1.17
CA LEU A 258 -17.56 -5.91 0.10
C LEU A 258 -18.95 -6.55 -0.08
N VAL A 259 -19.03 -7.88 -0.04
CA VAL A 259 -20.30 -8.61 -0.15
C VAL A 259 -21.19 -8.31 1.06
N VAL A 260 -20.63 -8.34 2.28
CA VAL A 260 -21.38 -8.01 3.50
C VAL A 260 -21.91 -6.58 3.44
N LEU A 261 -21.07 -5.60 3.10
CA LEU A 261 -21.47 -4.19 2.97
C LEU A 261 -22.59 -4.03 1.93
N LYS A 262 -22.50 -4.68 0.76
CA LYS A 262 -23.54 -4.60 -0.27
C LYS A 262 -24.90 -5.06 0.26
N TRP A 263 -24.94 -6.26 0.87
CA TRP A 263 -26.21 -6.82 1.33
C TRP A 263 -26.77 -6.08 2.54
N THR A 264 -25.94 -5.66 3.49
CA THR A 264 -26.40 -4.86 4.63
C THR A 264 -26.91 -3.50 4.17
N THR A 265 -26.26 -2.84 3.20
CA THR A 265 -26.76 -1.60 2.60
C THR A 265 -28.11 -1.82 1.95
N TYR A 266 -28.29 -2.85 1.10
CA TYR A 266 -29.59 -3.11 0.46
C TYR A 266 -30.70 -3.37 1.47
N CYS A 267 -30.46 -4.25 2.44
CA CYS A 267 -31.46 -4.61 3.44
C CYS A 267 -31.83 -3.40 4.31
N LEU A 268 -30.83 -2.71 4.88
CA LEU A 268 -31.09 -1.66 5.86
C LEU A 268 -31.54 -0.36 5.20
N TRP A 269 -31.00 0.03 4.05
CA TRP A 269 -31.41 1.27 3.40
C TRP A 269 -32.82 1.18 2.81
N SER A 270 -33.24 -0.01 2.38
CA SER A 270 -34.62 -0.22 1.90
C SER A 270 -35.65 0.06 3.00
N LEU A 271 -35.31 -0.20 4.26
CA LEU A 271 -36.22 -0.01 5.38
C LEU A 271 -36.60 1.46 5.58
N PHE A 272 -35.75 2.44 5.22
CA PHE A 272 -36.12 3.85 5.28
C PHE A 272 -37.32 4.17 4.37
N GLY A 273 -37.32 3.65 3.14
CA GLY A 273 -38.43 3.80 2.21
C GLY A 273 -39.70 3.08 2.69
N VAL A 274 -39.55 1.91 3.31
CA VAL A 274 -40.67 1.15 3.90
C VAL A 274 -41.31 1.90 5.05
N PHE A 275 -40.53 2.41 6.00
CA PHE A 275 -41.01 3.22 7.11
C PHE A 275 -41.77 4.45 6.60
N GLN A 276 -41.23 5.13 5.58
CA GLN A 276 -41.87 6.28 4.98
C GLN A 276 -43.19 5.92 4.27
N LEU A 277 -43.26 4.75 3.63
CA LEU A 277 -44.48 4.23 3.00
C LEU A 277 -45.54 3.86 4.04
N MET A 278 -45.15 3.21 5.13
CA MET A 278 -46.07 2.83 6.22
C MET A 278 -46.70 4.07 6.86
N GLU A 279 -45.91 5.13 7.08
CA GLU A 279 -46.43 6.42 7.55
C GLU A 279 -47.36 7.06 6.51
N PHE A 280 -47.01 7.00 5.22
CA PHE A 280 -47.83 7.54 4.13
C PHE A 280 -49.20 6.85 4.04
N LEU A 281 -49.24 5.53 4.25
CA LEU A 281 -50.47 4.74 4.27
C LEU A 281 -51.27 4.85 5.57
N GLY A 282 -50.72 5.54 6.59
CA GLY A 282 -51.35 5.66 7.90
C GLY A 282 -51.33 4.37 8.73
N LEU A 283 -50.43 3.43 8.41
CA LEU A 283 -50.26 2.17 9.16
C LEU A 283 -49.52 2.37 10.48
N ILE A 284 -48.67 3.39 10.55
CA ILE A 284 -47.92 3.79 11.74
C ILE A 284 -48.13 5.27 11.99
N ASP A 285 -48.05 5.68 13.25
CA ASP A 285 -48.09 7.08 13.58
C ASP A 285 -46.73 7.78 13.29
N ARG A 286 -46.71 9.11 13.37
CA ARG A 286 -45.49 9.89 13.11
C ARG A 286 -44.39 9.67 14.15
N PHE A 287 -44.78 9.33 15.37
CA PHE A 287 -43.86 9.09 16.46
C PHE A 287 -43.14 7.75 16.25
N GLU A 288 -43.88 6.69 15.94
CA GLU A 288 -43.38 5.37 15.53
C GLU A 288 -42.48 5.47 14.30
N HIS A 289 -42.88 6.26 13.30
CA HIS A 289 -42.03 6.53 12.13
C HIS A 289 -40.69 7.18 12.53
N ARG A 290 -40.71 8.19 13.41
CA ARG A 290 -39.48 8.83 13.93
C ARG A 290 -38.62 7.84 14.73
N VAL A 291 -39.23 7.07 15.62
CA VAL A 291 -38.53 6.06 16.44
C VAL A 291 -37.86 5.03 15.55
N GLY A 292 -38.59 4.46 14.59
CA GLY A 292 -38.09 3.47 13.65
C GLY A 292 -36.94 4.02 12.81
N ARG A 293 -37.04 5.25 12.33
CA ARG A 293 -36.00 5.91 11.53
C ARG A 293 -34.72 6.18 12.33
N THR A 294 -34.81 6.74 13.53
CA THR A 294 -33.63 7.00 14.37
C THR A 294 -32.96 5.69 14.79
N ALA A 295 -33.74 4.67 15.16
CA ALA A 295 -33.21 3.34 15.47
C ALA A 295 -32.50 2.73 14.25
N LEU A 296 -33.10 2.83 13.07
CA LEU A 296 -32.51 2.35 11.82
C LEU A 296 -31.23 3.13 11.46
N ASP A 297 -31.18 4.44 11.69
CA ASP A 297 -29.99 5.26 11.45
C ASP A 297 -28.80 4.78 12.31
N VAL A 298 -29.07 4.50 13.58
CA VAL A 298 -28.09 3.90 14.51
C VAL A 298 -27.66 2.53 13.99
N VAL A 299 -28.60 1.64 13.67
CA VAL A 299 -28.30 0.29 13.21
C VAL A 299 -27.44 0.30 11.94
N VAL A 300 -27.79 1.11 10.94
CA VAL A 300 -27.05 1.24 9.68
C VAL A 300 -25.60 1.65 9.93
N LYS A 301 -25.39 2.75 10.67
CA LYS A 301 -24.06 3.32 10.89
C LYS A 301 -23.20 2.44 11.80
N ILE A 302 -23.79 1.84 12.84
CA ILE A 302 -23.06 0.95 13.74
C ILE A 302 -22.68 -0.35 13.05
N ILE A 303 -23.59 -0.97 12.28
CA ILE A 303 -23.23 -2.15 11.47
C ILE A 303 -22.13 -1.79 10.47
N TYR A 304 -22.24 -0.65 9.81
CA TYR A 304 -21.20 -0.18 8.89
C TYR A 304 -19.84 -0.01 9.59
N SER A 305 -19.82 0.68 10.72
CA SER A 305 -18.66 0.88 11.59
C SER A 305 -18.03 -0.46 12.03
N VAL A 306 -18.84 -1.40 12.51
CA VAL A 306 -18.39 -2.74 12.94
C VAL A 306 -17.86 -3.56 11.76
N VAL A 307 -18.50 -3.53 10.60
CA VAL A 307 -18.01 -4.25 9.40
C VAL A 307 -16.67 -3.67 8.94
N MET A 308 -16.52 -2.35 8.98
CA MET A 308 -15.24 -1.70 8.66
C MET A 308 -14.17 -2.09 9.69
N LEU A 309 -14.46 -2.03 10.99
CA LEU A 309 -13.53 -2.42 12.05
C LEU A 309 -13.15 -3.92 12.02
N SER A 310 -14.08 -4.79 11.63
CA SER A 310 -13.87 -6.25 11.59
C SER A 310 -13.19 -6.74 10.30
N SER A 311 -13.19 -5.94 9.24
CA SER A 311 -12.45 -6.27 8.01
C SER A 311 -10.93 -6.31 8.27
N ASN A 312 -10.18 -7.16 7.55
CA ASN A 312 -8.69 -7.12 7.56
C ASN A 312 -8.12 -5.80 6.99
N VAL A 313 -8.98 -4.92 6.48
CA VAL A 313 -8.68 -3.51 6.19
C VAL A 313 -8.48 -2.71 7.49
N TYR A 314 -8.85 -3.23 8.66
CA TYR A 314 -8.57 -2.65 9.98
C TYR A 314 -7.85 -3.60 10.93
N ILE A 315 -8.16 -4.90 10.88
CA ILE A 315 -7.57 -5.86 11.81
C ILE A 315 -6.07 -6.01 11.54
N LEU A 316 -5.32 -5.69 12.60
CA LEU A 316 -3.94 -6.02 12.94
C LEU A 316 -3.11 -6.66 11.82
N ASP A 317 -2.21 -5.87 11.21
CA ASP A 317 -0.99 -6.48 10.69
C ASP A 317 0.28 -5.62 10.72
N VAL A 318 0.40 -4.74 11.73
CA VAL A 318 1.71 -4.12 12.03
C VAL A 318 2.72 -5.20 12.39
N VAL A 319 2.29 -6.30 13.02
CA VAL A 319 3.19 -7.37 13.43
C VAL A 319 3.59 -8.26 12.25
N ALA A 320 2.69 -8.74 11.38
CA ALA A 320 3.14 -9.60 10.28
C ALA A 320 3.77 -8.84 9.11
N ASP A 321 3.42 -7.57 8.86
CA ASP A 321 4.09 -6.79 7.81
C ASP A 321 5.53 -6.43 8.21
N VAL A 322 5.75 -6.03 9.48
CA VAL A 322 7.11 -5.82 10.02
C VAL A 322 7.88 -7.14 10.09
N ARG A 323 7.23 -8.25 10.49
CA ARG A 323 7.87 -9.57 10.52
C ARG A 323 8.28 -10.04 9.12
N MET A 324 7.45 -9.85 8.10
CA MET A 324 7.74 -10.30 6.73
C MET A 324 8.78 -9.44 6.03
N THR A 325 8.81 -8.13 6.30
CA THR A 325 9.87 -7.26 5.81
C THR A 325 11.22 -7.62 6.42
N GLN A 326 11.29 -7.87 7.73
CA GLN A 326 12.50 -8.35 8.41
C GLN A 326 12.99 -9.69 7.84
N LEU A 327 12.08 -10.66 7.64
CA LEU A 327 12.45 -11.97 7.08
C LEU A 327 12.99 -11.87 5.65
N ARG A 328 12.45 -10.97 4.82
CA ARG A 328 12.96 -10.72 3.46
C ARG A 328 14.33 -10.06 3.47
N GLU A 329 14.57 -9.11 4.36
CA GLU A 329 15.89 -8.48 4.51
C GLU A 329 16.95 -9.49 4.97
N ASP A 330 16.60 -10.34 5.94
CA ASP A 330 17.50 -11.40 6.42
C ASP A 330 17.78 -12.46 5.35
N ALA A 331 16.78 -12.84 4.55
CA ALA A 331 16.96 -13.74 3.42
C ALA A 331 17.91 -13.14 2.35
N ASN A 332 17.71 -11.88 1.98
CA ASN A 332 18.58 -11.17 1.03
C ASN A 332 20.02 -11.00 1.56
N ARG A 333 20.19 -10.72 2.86
CA ARG A 333 21.51 -10.63 3.50
C ARG A 333 22.25 -11.97 3.45
N LYS A 334 21.56 -13.08 3.73
CA LYS A 334 22.13 -14.43 3.65
C LYS A 334 22.52 -14.80 2.22
N GLU A 335 21.68 -14.49 1.23
CA GLU A 335 21.99 -14.74 -0.19
C GLU A 335 23.20 -13.92 -0.66
N GLY A 336 23.28 -12.64 -0.26
CA GLY A 336 24.43 -11.78 -0.56
C GLY A 336 25.75 -12.29 0.04
N SER A 337 25.71 -12.74 1.29
CA SER A 337 26.86 -13.35 1.97
C SER A 337 27.31 -14.65 1.29
N ALA A 338 26.37 -15.54 0.94
CA ALA A 338 26.66 -16.80 0.26
C ALA A 338 27.32 -16.57 -1.12
N LYS A 339 26.79 -15.64 -1.93
CA LYS A 339 27.39 -15.26 -3.21
C LYS A 339 28.81 -14.71 -3.04
N ARG A 340 29.04 -13.86 -2.03
CA ARG A 340 30.36 -13.28 -1.77
C ARG A 340 31.38 -14.35 -1.36
N THR A 341 31.01 -15.26 -0.47
CA THR A 341 31.87 -16.40 -0.08
C THR A 341 32.19 -17.30 -1.27
N GLN A 342 31.21 -17.56 -2.14
CA GLN A 342 31.43 -18.38 -3.35
C GLN A 342 32.40 -17.71 -4.34
N LEU A 343 32.28 -16.39 -4.55
CA LEU A 343 33.21 -15.63 -5.39
C LEU A 343 34.63 -15.62 -4.82
N VAL A 344 34.78 -15.41 -3.50
CA VAL A 344 36.08 -15.43 -2.84
C VAL A 344 36.73 -16.81 -2.93
N ASN A 345 35.98 -17.89 -2.67
CA ASN A 345 36.49 -19.26 -2.80
C ASN A 345 36.93 -19.57 -4.24
N ARG A 346 36.18 -19.12 -5.24
CA ARG A 346 36.56 -19.31 -6.65
C ARG A 346 37.83 -18.55 -7.00
N ALA A 347 37.96 -17.31 -6.53
CA ALA A 347 39.18 -16.52 -6.73
C ALA A 347 40.39 -17.17 -6.05
N LEU A 348 40.20 -17.69 -4.81
CA LEU A 348 41.25 -18.39 -4.07
C LEU A 348 41.69 -19.67 -4.78
N GLN A 349 40.75 -20.46 -5.30
CA GLN A 349 41.06 -21.66 -6.08
C GLN A 349 41.86 -21.33 -7.34
N LEU A 350 41.48 -20.28 -8.07
CA LEU A 350 42.21 -19.85 -9.26
C LEU A 350 43.63 -19.37 -8.92
N ALA A 351 43.79 -18.58 -7.84
CA ALA A 351 45.10 -18.13 -7.38
C ALA A 351 45.99 -19.30 -6.96
N CYS A 352 45.42 -20.31 -6.27
CA CYS A 352 46.15 -21.51 -5.86
C CYS A 352 46.62 -22.33 -7.07
N LEU A 353 45.73 -22.53 -8.06
CA LEU A 353 46.09 -23.22 -9.31
C LEU A 353 47.18 -22.49 -10.09
N GLU A 354 47.16 -21.15 -10.13
CA GLU A 354 48.17 -20.36 -10.80
C GLU A 354 49.53 -20.44 -10.08
N ALA A 355 49.54 -20.40 -8.75
CA ALA A 355 50.73 -20.57 -7.93
C ALA A 355 51.35 -21.97 -8.13
N GLU A 356 50.54 -23.02 -8.10
CA GLU A 356 50.99 -24.39 -8.37
C GLU A 356 51.59 -24.53 -9.78
N ALA A 357 50.94 -23.95 -10.79
CA ALA A 357 51.42 -24.00 -12.16
C ALA A 357 52.79 -23.32 -12.31
N LYS A 358 52.98 -22.14 -11.71
CA LYS A 358 54.28 -21.43 -11.69
C LYS A 358 55.36 -22.25 -10.98
N SER A 359 55.04 -22.84 -9.82
CA SER A 359 55.96 -23.69 -9.07
C SER A 359 56.40 -24.93 -9.87
N ARG A 360 55.46 -25.59 -10.56
CA ARG A 360 55.77 -26.76 -11.42
C ARG A 360 56.65 -26.39 -12.61
N LEU A 361 56.38 -25.25 -13.27
CA LEU A 361 57.19 -24.78 -14.40
C LEU A 361 58.62 -24.42 -13.98
N SER A 362 58.78 -23.70 -12.85
CA SER A 362 60.09 -23.35 -12.31
C SER A 362 60.92 -24.60 -12.00
N ARG A 363 60.33 -25.59 -11.31
CA ARG A 363 60.99 -26.88 -11.01
C ARG A 363 61.45 -27.62 -12.26
N ARG A 364 60.59 -27.69 -13.29
CA ARG A 364 60.95 -28.36 -14.57
C ARG A 364 62.08 -27.64 -15.30
N PHE A 365 62.02 -26.31 -15.37
CA PHE A 365 63.07 -25.51 -16.01
C PHE A 365 64.42 -25.74 -15.34
N VAL A 366 64.47 -25.64 -14.02
CA VAL A 366 65.71 -25.76 -13.23
C VAL A 366 66.31 -27.17 -13.31
N CYS A 367 65.47 -28.22 -13.27
CA CYS A 367 65.93 -29.60 -13.42
C CYS A 367 66.54 -29.84 -14.81
N ASN A 368 65.88 -29.35 -15.87
CA ASN A 368 66.37 -29.50 -17.23
C ASN A 368 67.69 -28.73 -17.45
N MET A 369 67.75 -27.47 -17.01
CA MET A 369 68.96 -26.65 -17.15
C MET A 369 70.17 -27.25 -16.41
N SER A 370 69.97 -27.87 -15.24
CA SER A 370 71.04 -28.55 -14.50
C SER A 370 71.75 -29.62 -15.33
N HIS A 371 70.98 -30.46 -16.01
CA HIS A 371 71.51 -31.57 -16.78
C HIS A 371 72.30 -31.08 -18.00
N GLU A 372 71.76 -30.06 -18.69
CA GLU A 372 72.40 -29.43 -19.84
C GLU A 372 73.67 -28.66 -19.47
N LEU A 373 73.76 -28.10 -18.25
CA LEU A 373 74.97 -27.41 -17.77
C LEU A 373 76.06 -28.36 -17.28
N ARG A 374 75.69 -29.48 -16.65
CA ARG A 374 76.66 -30.44 -16.08
C ARG A 374 77.51 -31.10 -17.16
N THR A 375 76.92 -31.43 -18.30
CA THR A 375 77.60 -32.12 -19.41
C THR A 375 78.81 -31.33 -19.96
N PRO A 376 78.66 -30.09 -20.46
CA PRO A 376 79.79 -29.32 -20.97
C PRO A 376 80.82 -28.98 -19.89
N LEU A 377 80.37 -28.74 -18.65
CA LEU A 377 81.26 -28.38 -17.55
C LEU A 377 82.13 -29.57 -17.10
N ASN A 378 81.55 -30.77 -17.05
CA ASN A 378 82.30 -32.00 -16.81
C ASN A 378 83.28 -32.29 -17.95
N SER A 379 82.93 -31.97 -19.20
CA SER A 379 83.87 -32.05 -20.32
C SER A 379 85.06 -31.10 -20.14
N ILE A 380 84.82 -29.85 -19.75
CA ILE A 380 85.89 -28.87 -19.46
C ILE A 380 86.81 -29.35 -18.34
N ILE A 381 86.24 -29.89 -17.25
CA ILE A 381 87.00 -30.45 -16.12
C ILE A 381 87.86 -31.64 -16.59
N ALA A 382 87.29 -32.55 -17.39
CA ALA A 382 88.00 -33.73 -17.89
C ALA A 382 89.16 -33.34 -18.83
N PHE A 383 88.92 -32.43 -19.80
CA PHE A 383 89.96 -31.97 -20.71
C PHE A 383 91.07 -31.21 -19.98
N ASN A 384 90.74 -30.32 -19.04
CA ASN A 384 91.74 -29.61 -18.24
C ASN A 384 92.55 -30.58 -17.36
N SER A 385 91.93 -31.64 -16.84
CA SER A 385 92.65 -32.67 -16.05
C SER A 385 93.64 -33.46 -16.92
N LEU A 386 93.22 -33.87 -18.12
CA LEU A 386 94.09 -34.54 -19.10
C LEU A 386 95.25 -33.64 -19.56
N LEU A 387 94.98 -32.35 -19.75
CA LEU A 387 96.00 -31.38 -20.11
C LEU A 387 97.06 -31.22 -19.00
N ILE A 388 96.65 -31.18 -17.73
CA ILE A 388 97.60 -31.12 -16.59
C ILE A 388 98.54 -32.34 -16.53
N GLU A 389 98.07 -33.51 -16.97
CA GLU A 389 98.85 -34.75 -17.02
C GLU A 389 99.81 -34.83 -18.22
N SER A 390 99.65 -33.96 -19.22
CA SER A 390 100.52 -33.91 -20.40
C SER A 390 101.83 -33.13 -20.18
N ASP A 391 102.81 -33.35 -21.06
CA ASP A 391 104.12 -32.71 -21.00
C ASP A 391 104.03 -31.28 -21.58
N MET A 392 103.95 -30.28 -20.69
CA MET A 392 103.71 -28.87 -21.04
C MET A 392 104.61 -27.91 -20.26
N ALA A 393 104.90 -26.75 -20.85
CA ALA A 393 105.68 -25.70 -20.20
C ALA A 393 104.99 -25.19 -18.92
N ALA A 394 105.79 -24.84 -17.91
CA ALA A 394 105.32 -24.49 -16.56
C ALA A 394 104.27 -23.36 -16.55
N GLU A 395 104.42 -22.36 -17.41
CA GLU A 395 103.48 -21.23 -17.52
C GLU A 395 102.09 -21.67 -18.02
N HIS A 396 102.02 -22.59 -18.99
CA HIS A 396 100.74 -23.11 -19.49
C HIS A 396 100.04 -24.02 -18.47
N LYS A 397 100.81 -24.76 -17.68
CA LYS A 397 100.29 -25.63 -16.63
C LYS A 397 99.55 -24.84 -15.54
N GLU A 398 100.03 -23.64 -15.25
CA GLU A 398 99.37 -22.74 -14.30
C GLU A 398 98.04 -22.21 -14.85
N PHE A 399 97.98 -21.82 -16.13
CA PHE A 399 96.71 -21.40 -16.76
C PHE A 399 95.65 -22.52 -16.77
N VAL A 400 96.05 -23.77 -17.05
CA VAL A 400 95.12 -24.91 -17.03
C VAL A 400 94.68 -25.24 -15.60
N ARG A 401 95.57 -25.10 -14.59
CA ARG A 401 95.20 -25.24 -13.17
C ARG A 401 94.17 -24.20 -12.74
N THR A 402 94.36 -22.95 -13.11
CA THR A 402 93.38 -21.89 -12.83
C THR A 402 92.06 -22.19 -13.50
N SER A 403 92.06 -22.59 -14.78
CA SER A 403 90.84 -22.98 -15.51
C SER A 403 90.11 -24.18 -14.88
N LEU A 404 90.86 -25.20 -14.43
CA LEU A 404 90.29 -26.35 -13.73
C LEU A 404 89.67 -25.96 -12.38
N ALA A 405 90.35 -25.12 -11.61
CA ALA A 405 89.84 -24.61 -10.34
C ALA A 405 88.53 -23.83 -10.56
N SER A 406 88.53 -22.89 -11.51
CA SER A 406 87.32 -22.12 -11.85
C SER A 406 86.17 -22.99 -12.38
N ALA A 407 86.45 -24.03 -13.16
CA ALA A 407 85.42 -24.96 -13.64
C ALA A 407 84.83 -25.79 -12.49
N LYS A 408 85.64 -26.22 -11.52
CA LYS A 408 85.18 -26.93 -10.32
C LYS A 408 84.36 -26.01 -9.40
N ASP A 409 84.80 -24.77 -9.21
CA ASP A 409 84.09 -23.78 -8.41
C ASP A 409 82.74 -23.44 -9.05
N LEU A 410 82.70 -23.26 -10.36
CA LEU A 410 81.46 -23.02 -11.09
C LEU A 410 80.48 -24.21 -11.00
N LEU A 411 80.98 -25.45 -11.04
CA LEU A 411 80.16 -26.65 -10.83
C LEU A 411 79.55 -26.65 -9.43
N HIS A 412 80.34 -26.29 -8.43
CA HIS A 412 79.94 -26.25 -7.04
C HIS A 412 78.85 -25.19 -6.81
N ILE A 413 79.05 -23.96 -7.31
CA ILE A 413 78.09 -22.86 -7.21
C ILE A 413 76.76 -23.22 -7.89
N ILE A 414 76.81 -23.77 -9.11
CA ILE A 414 75.60 -24.20 -9.84
C ILE A 414 74.87 -25.30 -9.05
N THR A 415 75.61 -26.26 -8.49
CA THR A 415 75.02 -27.35 -7.69
C THR A 415 74.33 -26.82 -6.44
N GLN A 416 74.95 -25.90 -5.70
CA GLN A 416 74.36 -25.28 -4.51
C GLN A 416 73.10 -24.46 -4.83
N MET A 417 73.12 -23.70 -5.92
CA MET A 417 71.94 -22.93 -6.36
C MET A 417 70.76 -23.85 -6.71
N LEU A 418 71.03 -25.00 -7.33
CA LEU A 418 70.03 -26.00 -7.68
C LEU A 418 69.43 -26.67 -6.44
N ASP A 419 70.26 -27.01 -5.46
CA ASP A 419 69.81 -27.63 -4.21
C ASP A 419 68.93 -26.66 -3.40
N TYR A 420 69.24 -25.36 -3.40
CA TYR A 420 68.38 -24.33 -2.81
C TYR A 420 66.98 -24.31 -3.43
N VAL A 421 66.88 -24.27 -4.77
CA VAL A 421 65.58 -24.25 -5.47
C VAL A 421 64.78 -25.54 -5.29
N ARG A 422 65.45 -26.68 -5.11
CA ARG A 422 64.78 -27.96 -4.80
C ARG A 422 64.20 -28.00 -3.38
N LEU A 423 64.92 -27.43 -2.41
CA LEU A 423 64.49 -27.39 -1.00
C LEU A 423 63.33 -26.41 -0.79
N ASP A 424 63.41 -25.23 -1.41
CA ASP A 424 62.37 -24.20 -1.31
C ASP A 424 61.03 -24.66 -1.90
N GLY A 425 61.08 -25.52 -2.93
CA GLY A 425 59.89 -26.12 -3.55
C GLY A 425 59.32 -27.36 -2.85
N ALA A 426 59.91 -27.82 -1.74
CA ALA A 426 59.46 -28.97 -0.94
C ALA A 426 58.94 -28.58 0.47
N ALA A 427 59.03 -27.29 0.82
CA ALA A 427 58.63 -26.75 2.13
C ALA A 427 57.22 -26.15 2.18
N GLU A 428 56.44 -26.26 1.09
CA GLU A 428 54.97 -26.08 1.06
C GLU A 428 54.30 -27.44 0.84
#